data_AF-A0A6L9ZI71-F1
#
_entry.id   AF-A0A6L9ZI71-F1
#
_cell.length_a   1.000
_cell.length_b   1.000
_cell.length_c   1.000
_cell.angle_alpha   90.00
_cell.angle_beta   90.00
_cell.angle_gamma   90.00
#
_symmetry.space_group_name_H-M   'P 1'
#
loop_
_entity.id
_entity.type
_entity.pdbx_description
1 polymer ?
#
loop_
_entity_poly.entity_id
_entity_poly.type
_entity_poly.pdbx_seq_one_letter_code
_entity_poly.pdbx_strand_id
1 'polypeptide(L)' 'NLANKIIRTAFANGLIMETAGAQGQVIRCLPPLTISEEVLEKGLDILENSVNQVIQETVSIGASV' A
#
# COMPACT_ATOMS: atom_id res chain seq x y z
N ASN A 1 -3.84 12.10 0.70
CA ASN A 1 -4.82 11.32 -0.09
C ASN A 1 -4.78 9.86 0.40
N LEU A 2 -5.67 8.98 -0.08
CA LEU A 2 -5.72 7.57 0.36
C LEU A 2 -4.44 6.80 0.00
N ALA A 3 -3.93 6.98 -1.22
CA ALA A 3 -2.70 6.33 -1.70
C ALA A 3 -1.48 6.63 -0.81
N ASN A 4 -1.26 7.88 -0.41
CA ASN A 4 -0.16 8.28 0.48
C ASN A 4 -0.27 7.66 1.87
N LYS A 5 -1.48 7.44 2.39
CA LYS A 5 -1.66 6.75 3.67
C LYS A 5 -1.23 5.29 3.54
N ILE A 6 -1.70 4.62 2.48
CA ILE A 6 -1.35 3.21 2.19
C ILE A 6 0.16 3.04 2.01
N ILE A 7 0.82 3.91 1.22
CA ILE A 7 2.28 3.82 1.01
C ILE A 7 3.06 4.01 2.31
N ARG A 8 2.63 4.93 3.19
CA ARG A 8 3.28 5.12 4.49
C ARG A 8 3.16 3.88 5.38
N THR A 9 1.99 3.25 5.39
CA THR A 9 1.77 1.99 6.12
C THR A 9 2.60 0.85 5.52
N ALA A 10 2.62 0.71 4.19
CA ALA A 10 3.44 -0.29 3.51
C ALA A 10 4.93 -0.11 3.78
N PHE A 11 5.42 1.14 3.78
CA PHE A 11 6.80 1.45 4.12
C PHE A 11 7.16 1.06 5.55
N ALA A 12 6.29 1.35 6.52
CA ALA A 12 6.47 0.91 7.91
C ALA A 12 6.49 -0.62 8.05
N ASN A 13 5.81 -1.33 7.14
CA ASN A 13 5.78 -2.80 7.06
C ASN A 13 6.90 -3.39 6.18
N GLY A 14 7.86 -2.58 5.72
CA GLY A 14 9.04 -3.04 4.99
C GLY A 14 8.88 -3.12 3.47
N LEU A 15 7.84 -2.55 2.89
CA LEU A 15 7.63 -2.48 1.44
C LEU A 15 7.80 -1.06 0.90
N ILE A 16 8.78 -0.87 0.01
CA ILE A 16 8.99 0.41 -0.69
C ILE A 16 8.13 0.44 -1.95
N MET A 17 7.36 1.52 -2.13
CA MET A 17 6.54 1.75 -3.32
C MET A 17 6.45 3.24 -3.64
N GLU A 18 5.98 3.54 -4.85
CA GLU A 18 5.82 4.91 -5.34
C GLU A 18 4.38 5.19 -5.79
N THR A 19 3.96 6.45 -5.64
CA THR A 19 2.70 6.92 -6.26
C THR A 19 2.92 7.41 -7.69
N ALA A 20 1.83 7.64 -8.42
CA ALA A 20 1.76 8.22 -9.74
C ALA A 20 0.39 8.89 -10.00
N GLY A 21 0.22 9.42 -11.21
CA GLY A 21 -0.96 10.16 -11.65
C GLY A 21 -0.90 11.63 -11.22
N ALA A 22 -1.68 12.48 -11.88
CA ALA A 22 -1.61 13.95 -11.72
C ALA A 22 -1.83 14.44 -10.28
N GLN A 23 -2.50 13.66 -9.43
CA GLN A 23 -2.74 13.99 -8.02
C GLN A 23 -2.18 12.93 -7.04
N GLY A 24 -1.28 12.06 -7.52
CA GLY A 24 -0.62 11.05 -6.68
C GLY A 24 -1.57 9.99 -6.12
N GLN A 25 -2.63 9.62 -6.85
CA GLN A 25 -3.63 8.65 -6.41
C GLN A 25 -3.44 7.23 -6.95
N VAL A 26 -2.40 6.97 -7.74
CA VAL A 26 -2.12 5.64 -8.31
C VAL A 26 -0.91 5.03 -7.59
N ILE A 27 -1.04 3.83 -7.04
CA ILE A 27 0.09 3.06 -6.50
C ILE A 27 0.68 2.20 -7.61
N ARG A 28 1.99 2.22 -7.81
CA ARG A 28 2.67 1.39 -8.84
C ARG A 28 3.44 0.23 -8.22
N CYS A 29 3.21 -0.97 -8.74
CA CYS A 29 4.07 -2.13 -8.49
C CYS A 29 5.15 -2.20 -9.57
N LEU A 30 6.41 -1.95 -9.19
CA LEU A 30 7.56 -1.94 -10.11
C LEU A 30 8.69 -2.85 -9.58
N PRO A 31 8.44 -4.16 -9.41
CA PRO A 31 9.49 -5.08 -8.99
C PRO A 31 10.54 -5.29 -10.10
N PRO A 32 11.76 -5.74 -9.77
CA PRO A 32 12.72 -6.22 -10.76
C PRO A 32 12.14 -7.37 -11.58
N LEU A 33 12.52 -7.48 -12.87
CA LEU A 33 12.09 -8.58 -13.73
C LEU A 33 12.61 -9.96 -13.28
N THR A 34 13.62 -9.98 -12.41
CA THR A 34 14.25 -11.18 -11.85
C THR A 34 13.78 -11.49 -10.42
N ILE A 35 12.74 -10.82 -9.92
CA ILE A 35 12.16 -11.11 -8.61
C ILE A 35 11.67 -12.57 -8.56
N SER A 36 11.87 -13.27 -7.45
CA SER A 36 11.26 -14.58 -7.26
C SER A 36 9.78 -14.44 -6.96
N GLU A 37 9.01 -15.47 -7.28
CA GLU A 37 7.57 -15.53 -7.00
C GLU A 37 7.29 -15.35 -5.50
N GLU A 38 8.04 -16.04 -4.63
CA GLU A 38 7.93 -15.91 -3.17
C GLU A 38 8.10 -14.46 -2.67
N VAL A 39 9.09 -13.73 -3.21
CA VAL A 39 9.35 -12.34 -2.78
C VAL A 39 8.28 -11.40 -3.34
N LEU A 40 7.79 -11.66 -4.56
CA LEU A 40 6.69 -10.92 -5.15
C LEU A 40 5.40 -11.10 -4.33
N GLU A 41 5.04 -12.33 -3.99
CA GLU A 41 3.88 -12.66 -3.15
C GLU A 41 3.98 -11.96 -1.80
N LYS A 42 5.12 -12.07 -1.12
CA LYS A 42 5.34 -11.36 0.17
C LYS A 42 5.15 -9.85 0.04
N GLY A 43 5.61 -9.25 -1.06
CA GLY A 43 5.42 -7.83 -1.33
C GLY A 43 3.94 -7.47 -1.53
N LEU A 44 3.20 -8.30 -2.26
CA LEU A 44 1.76 -8.12 -2.48
C LEU A 44 0.95 -8.32 -1.20
N ASP A 45 1.33 -9.28 -0.35
CA ASP A 45 0.71 -9.49 0.97
C ASP A 45 0.88 -8.26 1.88
N ILE A 46 2.07 -7.64 1.89
CA ILE A 46 2.29 -6.41 2.65
C ILE A 46 1.42 -5.28 2.10
N LEU A 47 1.28 -5.18 0.78
CA LEU A 47 0.42 -4.18 0.15
C LEU A 47 -1.05 -4.38 0.54
N GLU A 48 -1.58 -5.60 0.41
CA GLU A 48 -2.96 -5.94 0.78
C GLU A 48 -3.24 -5.60 2.24
N ASN A 49 -2.39 -6.05 3.15
CA ASN A 49 -2.53 -5.76 4.58
C ASN A 49 -2.50 -4.26 4.87
N SER A 50 -1.64 -3.50 4.19
CA SER A 50 -1.56 -2.05 4.36
C SER A 50 -2.81 -1.33 3.85
N VAL A 51 -3.42 -1.81 2.76
CA VAL A 51 -4.70 -1.31 2.26
C VAL A 51 -5.81 -1.58 3.28
N ASN A 52 -5.92 -2.82 3.74
CA ASN A 52 -6.95 -3.23 4.69
C ASN A 52 -6.87 -2.43 6.00
N GLN A 53 -5.66 -2.25 6.55
CA GLN A 53 -5.45 -1.45 7.75
C GLN A 53 -5.95 0.00 7.59
N VAL A 54 -5.52 0.68 6.52
CA VAL A 54 -5.90 2.09 6.29
C VAL A 54 -7.40 2.25 6.05
N ILE A 55 -8.03 1.29 5.37
CA ILE A 55 -9.48 1.30 5.15
C ILE A 55 -10.22 1.09 6.48
N GLN A 56 -9.82 0.11 7.30
CA GLN A 56 -10.44 -0.14 8.60
C GLN A 56 -10.31 1.06 9.55
N GLU A 57 -9.15 1.70 9.59
CA GLU A 57 -8.94 2.94 10.36
C GLU A 57 -9.88 4.05 9.87
N THR A 58 -10.01 4.22 8.56
CA THR A 58 -10.86 5.26 7.96
C THR A 58 -12.35 5.02 8.26
N VAL A 59 -12.82 3.77 8.20
CA VAL A 59 -14.20 3.40 8.53
C VAL A 59 -14.48 3.60 10.02
N SER A 60 -13.55 3.24 10.91
CA SER A 60 -13.71 3.38 12.36
C SER A 60 -13.81 4.85 12.79
N ILE A 61 -13.08 5.75 12.12
CA ILE A 61 -13.20 7.21 12.34
C ILE A 61 -14.58 7.71 11.90
N GLY A 62 -15.09 7.24 10.75
CA GLY A 62 -16.41 7.62 10.24
C GLY A 62 -17.59 7.09 11.07
N ALA A 63 -17.42 5.98 11.79
CA ALA A 63 -18.42 5.43 12.69
C ALA A 63 -18.45 6.10 14.08
N SER A 64 -17.46 6.94 14.38
CA SER A 64 -17.33 7.66 15.66
C SER A 64 -17.80 9.12 15.59
N VAL A 65 -18.36 9.55 14.45
CA VAL A 65 -18.90 10.91 14.20
C VAL A 65 -20.38 10.90 13.90
#